data_AF-A0A7V0V7C6-F1
#
_entry.id   AF-A0A7V0V7C6-F1
#
_cell.length_a   1.000
_cell.length_b   1.000
_cell.length_c   1.000
_cell.angle_alpha   90.00
_cell.angle_beta   90.00
_cell.angle_gamma   90.00
#
_symmetry.space_group_name_H-M   'P 1'
#
loop_
_entity.id
_entity.type
_entity.pdbx_description
1 polymer ?
#
loop_
_entity_poly.entity_id
_entity_poly.type
_entity_poly.pdbx_seq_one_letter_code
_entity_poly.pdbx_strand_id
1 'polypeptide(L)'
;MLESFEAANDYSISFRADVDNDNLWNAISYYLENERLYAKVDNGQAVELVSGVRNQALNQPLFTYYDQSGSMITTDTASRKTKTQQIGVNLIIDDDINKPPSAFVLTSRVTLRNQN
;
A
#
# COMPACT_ATOMS: atom_id res chain seq x y z
N MET A 1 22.63 -2.44 -1.09
CA MET A 1 21.42 -1.61 -1.23
C MET A 1 20.45 -2.12 -0.18
N LEU A 2 20.19 -1.35 0.88
CA LEU A 2 19.16 -1.71 1.85
C LEU A 2 17.82 -1.63 1.12
N GLU A 3 17.06 -2.71 1.10
CA GLU A 3 15.72 -2.71 0.50
C GLU A 3 14.85 -1.73 1.28
N SER A 4 14.38 -0.66 0.62
CA SER A 4 13.47 0.30 1.24
C SER A 4 12.12 -0.33 1.59
N PHE A 5 11.71 -1.39 0.87
CA PHE A 5 10.53 -2.19 1.17
C PHE A 5 10.88 -3.42 2.01
N GLU A 6 10.09 -3.69 3.04
CA GLU A 6 10.09 -4.96 3.76
C GLU A 6 9.06 -5.93 3.17
N ALA A 7 7.91 -5.39 2.72
CA ALA A 7 6.84 -6.14 2.06
C ALA A 7 6.18 -5.32 0.94
N ALA A 8 5.80 -5.99 -0.15
CA ALA A 8 5.21 -5.35 -1.33
C ALA A 8 4.16 -6.28 -1.99
N ASN A 9 3.03 -6.48 -1.29
CA ASN A 9 1.93 -7.34 -1.73
C ASN A 9 0.76 -6.50 -2.29
N ASP A 10 -0.26 -7.16 -2.83
CA ASP A 10 -1.42 -6.50 -3.43
C ASP A 10 -2.31 -5.78 -2.40
N TYR A 11 -2.33 -6.26 -1.15
CA TYR A 11 -3.19 -5.75 -0.07
C TYR A 11 -2.41 -5.27 1.16
N SER A 12 -1.08 -5.31 1.09
CA SER A 12 -0.21 -4.85 2.17
C SER A 12 1.12 -4.35 1.62
N ILE A 13 1.62 -3.27 2.18
CA ILE A 13 2.94 -2.71 1.85
C ILE A 13 3.63 -2.31 3.16
N SER A 14 4.93 -2.61 3.27
CA SER A 14 5.76 -2.16 4.38
C SER A 14 7.07 -1.61 3.85
N PHE A 15 7.48 -0.45 4.35
CA PHE A 15 8.73 0.22 3.97
C PHE A 15 9.36 0.95 5.15
N ARG A 16 10.66 1.16 5.06
CA ARG A 16 11.43 1.89 6.07
C ARG A 16 11.45 3.38 5.78
N ALA A 17 11.18 4.17 6.81
CA ALA A 17 11.30 5.62 6.77
C ALA A 17 11.72 6.14 8.14
N ASP A 18 12.43 7.25 8.14
CA ASP A 18 12.64 8.08 9.33
C ASP A 18 11.42 9.01 9.44
N VAL A 19 10.55 8.78 10.42
CA VAL A 19 9.22 9.40 10.52
C VAL A 19 9.25 10.71 11.31
N ASP A 20 10.11 10.79 12.31
CA ASP A 20 10.22 11.92 13.23
C ASP A 20 11.57 12.65 13.16
N ASN A 21 12.40 12.30 12.18
CA ASN A 21 13.68 12.93 11.87
C ASN A 21 14.69 12.81 13.03
N ASP A 22 14.68 11.66 13.70
CA ASP A 22 15.61 11.31 14.77
C ASP A 22 16.81 10.48 14.27
N ASN A 23 16.86 10.23 12.96
CA ASN A 23 17.88 9.43 12.27
C ASN A 23 17.83 7.93 12.64
N LEU A 24 16.71 7.45 13.16
CA LEU A 24 16.36 6.05 13.32
C LEU A 24 15.33 5.65 12.26
N TRP A 25 15.44 4.41 11.77
CA TRP A 25 14.51 3.88 10.79
C TRP A 25 13.36 3.18 11.47
N ASN A 26 12.14 3.54 11.10
CA ASN A 26 10.92 2.84 11.48
C ASN A 26 10.33 2.11 10.27
N ALA A 27 9.73 0.94 10.51
CA ALA A 27 8.92 0.24 9.53
C ALA A 27 7.49 0.80 9.54
N ILE A 28 7.05 1.38 8.43
CA ILE A 28 5.67 1.80 8.23
C ILE A 28 4.96 0.72 7.42
N SER A 29 3.91 0.14 7.99
CA SER A 29 3.09 -0.89 7.36
C SER A 29 1.68 -0.37 7.12
N TYR A 30 1.18 -0.58 5.90
CA TYR A 30 -0.23 -0.44 5.55
C TYR A 30 -0.76 -1.80 5.12
N TYR A 31 -1.91 -2.22 5.64
CA TYR A 31 -2.47 -3.53 5.31
C TYR A 31 -3.99 -3.54 5.45
N LEU A 32 -4.61 -4.35 4.60
CA LEU A 32 -6.04 -4.60 4.61
C LEU A 32 -6.34 -5.89 5.42
N GLU A 33 -7.22 -5.77 6.40
CA GLU A 33 -7.70 -6.90 7.21
C GLU A 33 -9.19 -6.72 7.48
N ASN A 34 -10.00 -7.76 7.22
CA ASN A 34 -11.45 -7.73 7.47
C ASN A 34 -12.18 -6.49 6.91
N GLU A 35 -11.91 -6.14 5.65
CA GLU A 35 -12.47 -4.96 4.95
C GLU A 35 -12.09 -3.60 5.60
N ARG A 36 -11.04 -3.57 6.41
CA ARG A 36 -10.53 -2.36 7.08
C ARG A 36 -9.06 -2.15 6.75
N LEU A 37 -8.73 -0.94 6.32
CA LEU A 37 -7.35 -0.54 6.04
C LEU A 37 -6.72 0.01 7.31
N TYR A 38 -5.58 -0.57 7.70
CA TYR A 38 -4.81 -0.15 8.86
C TYR A 38 -3.48 0.45 8.46
N ALA A 39 -2.97 1.34 9.31
CA ALA A 39 -1.58 1.78 9.33
C ALA A 39 -0.94 1.42 10.67
N LYS A 40 0.33 1.04 10.64
CA LYS A 40 1.12 0.69 11.82
C LYS A 40 2.56 1.16 11.65
N VAL A 41 3.15 1.69 12.72
CA VAL A 41 4.58 2.00 12.79
C VAL A 41 5.23 1.02 13.74
N ASP A 42 6.24 0.29 13.27
CA ASP A 42 6.97 -0.77 13.97
C ASP A 42 6.02 -1.76 14.69
N ASN A 43 6.26 -1.98 15.99
CA ASN A 43 5.44 -2.79 16.88
C ASN A 43 4.40 -1.96 17.63
N GLY A 44 4.12 -0.74 17.18
CA GLY A 44 3.11 0.15 17.73
C GLY A 44 1.68 -0.37 17.55
N GLN A 45 0.72 0.39 18.07
CA GLN A 45 -0.70 0.11 17.88
C GLN A 45 -1.11 0.38 16.43
N ALA A 46 -1.87 -0.53 15.85
CA ALA A 46 -2.47 -0.32 14.54
C ALA A 46 -3.59 0.70 14.63
N VAL A 47 -3.60 1.64 13.68
CA VAL A 47 -4.63 2.68 13.55
C VAL A 47 -5.48 2.34 12.32
N GLU A 48 -6.79 2.23 12.53
CA GLU A 48 -7.74 2.10 11.42
C GLU A 48 -7.83 3.42 10.65
N LEU A 49 -7.60 3.37 9.34
CA LEU A 49 -7.72 4.53 8.47
C LEU A 49 -9.10 4.61 7.83
N VAL A 50 -9.64 3.46 7.42
CA VAL A 50 -10.93 3.39 6.73
C VAL A 50 -11.53 1.98 6.82
N SER A 51 -12.84 1.91 6.88
CA SER A 51 -13.66 0.69 6.83
C SER A 51 -14.42 0.56 5.50
N GLY A 52 -15.04 -0.59 5.25
CA GLY A 52 -15.84 -0.82 4.05
C GLY A 52 -14.97 -1.01 2.80
N VAL A 53 -13.71 -1.39 2.95
CA VAL A 53 -12.77 -1.56 1.84
C VAL A 53 -13.00 -2.89 1.13
N ARG A 54 -13.33 -2.83 -0.16
CA ARG A 54 -13.82 -3.97 -0.95
C ARG A 54 -12.79 -4.63 -1.86
N ASN A 55 -11.57 -4.09 -1.91
CA ASN A 55 -10.50 -4.55 -2.79
C ASN A 55 -10.32 -6.09 -2.79
N GLN A 56 -10.22 -6.72 -1.62
CA GLN A 56 -10.11 -8.18 -1.50
C GLN A 56 -11.34 -8.92 -2.03
N ALA A 57 -12.55 -8.49 -1.66
CA ALA A 57 -13.80 -9.11 -2.08
C ALA A 57 -14.01 -9.02 -3.61
N LEU A 58 -13.49 -7.97 -4.24
CA LEU A 58 -13.57 -7.74 -5.69
C LEU A 58 -12.35 -8.28 -6.46
N ASN A 59 -11.39 -8.91 -5.78
CA ASN A 59 -10.12 -9.35 -6.35
C ASN A 59 -9.37 -8.24 -7.12
N GLN A 60 -9.35 -7.04 -6.56
CA GLN A 60 -8.69 -5.86 -7.11
C GLN A 60 -7.54 -5.43 -6.18
N PRO A 61 -6.28 -5.35 -6.67
CA PRO A 61 -5.17 -4.96 -5.82
C PRO A 61 -5.38 -3.56 -5.24
N LEU A 62 -5.05 -3.39 -3.97
CA LEU A 62 -4.99 -2.08 -3.31
C LEU A 62 -3.71 -1.34 -3.71
N PHE A 63 -2.60 -2.08 -3.82
CA PHE A 63 -1.29 -1.56 -4.21
C PHE A 63 -0.84 -2.17 -5.54
N THR A 64 -0.47 -1.30 -6.48
CA THR A 64 0.21 -1.68 -7.72
C THR A 64 1.59 -1.07 -7.77
N TYR A 65 2.51 -1.74 -8.44
CA TYR A 65 3.94 -1.43 -8.40
C TYR A 65 4.43 -1.20 -9.82
N TYR A 66 5.22 -0.16 -10.03
CA TYR A 66 5.75 0.19 -11.34
C TYR A 66 7.26 0.42 -11.26
N ASP A 67 7.98 -0.06 -12.28
CA ASP A 67 9.42 0.15 -12.40
C ASP A 67 9.76 1.56 -12.93
N GLN A 68 11.06 1.81 -13.16
CA GLN A 68 11.56 3.09 -13.65
C GLN A 68 11.02 3.48 -15.03
N SER A 69 10.67 2.51 -15.87
CA SER A 69 10.07 2.76 -17.18
C SER A 69 8.57 3.08 -17.09
N GLY A 70 7.99 3.00 -15.89
CA GLY A 70 6.55 3.13 -15.65
C GLY A 70 5.77 1.85 -15.96
N SER A 71 6.47 0.74 -16.26
CA SER A 71 5.85 -0.55 -16.54
C SER A 71 5.40 -1.21 -15.24
N MET A 72 4.21 -1.80 -15.25
CA MET A 72 3.67 -2.47 -14.08
C MET A 72 4.46 -3.76 -13.79
N ILE A 73 4.93 -3.90 -12.56
CA ILE A 73 5.59 -5.10 -12.05
C ILE A 73 4.48 -6.10 -11.68
N THR A 74 4.07 -6.89 -12.65
CA THR A 74 3.08 -7.97 -12.48
C THR A 74 3.69 -9.25 -11.90
N THR A 75 5.02 -9.31 -11.84
CA THR A 75 5.78 -10.48 -11.40
C THR A 75 5.84 -10.58 -9.87
N ASP A 76 6.68 -11.51 -9.40
CA ASP A 76 6.91 -11.86 -7.99
C ASP A 76 7.13 -10.67 -7.03
N THR A 77 6.85 -10.90 -5.75
CA THR A 77 6.99 -9.91 -4.68
C THR A 77 8.42 -9.43 -4.47
N ALA A 78 9.45 -10.22 -4.79
CA ALA A 78 10.85 -9.80 -4.65
C ALA A 78 11.22 -8.72 -5.68
N SER A 79 10.74 -8.85 -6.92
CA SER A 79 10.87 -7.80 -7.94
C SER A 79 10.18 -6.50 -7.50
N ARG A 80 9.01 -6.57 -6.87
CA ARG A 80 8.30 -5.40 -6.35
C ARG A 80 9.09 -4.70 -5.24
N LYS A 81 9.74 -5.45 -4.34
CA LYS A 81 10.57 -4.84 -3.28
C LYS A 81 11.80 -4.11 -3.80
N THR A 82 12.39 -4.59 -4.89
CA THR A 82 13.72 -4.13 -5.36
C THR A 82 13.69 -3.22 -6.57
N LYS A 83 12.60 -3.24 -7.36
CA LYS A 83 12.51 -2.50 -8.64
C LYS A 83 11.42 -1.42 -8.67
N THR A 84 10.57 -1.34 -7.65
CA THR A 84 9.48 -0.35 -7.61
C THR A 84 10.03 1.07 -7.53
N GLN A 85 9.60 1.93 -8.45
CA GLN A 85 9.85 3.37 -8.45
C GLN A 85 8.57 4.19 -8.22
N GLN A 86 7.42 3.61 -8.56
CA GLN A 86 6.13 4.23 -8.32
C GLN A 86 5.16 3.21 -7.74
N ILE A 87 4.29 3.68 -6.85
CA ILE A 87 3.20 2.90 -6.29
C ILE A 87 1.89 3.50 -6.78
N GLY A 88 1.02 2.66 -7.32
CA GLY A 88 -0.38 2.97 -7.50
C GLY A 88 -1.16 2.51 -6.27
N VAL A 89 -2.10 3.34 -5.83
CA VAL A 89 -3.07 3.01 -4.79
C VAL A 89 -4.45 3.04 -5.44
N ASN A 90 -5.19 1.95 -5.33
CA ASN A 90 -6.56 1.82 -5.82
C ASN A 90 -7.46 1.38 -4.67
N LEU A 91 -8.11 2.33 -4.01
CA LEU A 91 -8.94 2.10 -2.84
C LEU A 91 -10.42 2.10 -3.25
N ILE A 92 -11.10 0.99 -3.06
CA ILE A 92 -12.53 0.82 -3.36
C ILE A 92 -13.28 0.70 -2.03
N ILE A 93 -14.16 1.65 -1.75
CA ILE A 93 -14.96 1.70 -0.51
C ILE A 93 -16.44 1.56 -0.86
N ASP A 94 -17.10 0.63 -0.19
CA ASP A 94 -18.55 0.42 -0.28
C ASP A 94 -19.04 -0.22 1.03
N ASP A 95 -19.93 0.47 1.75
CA ASP A 95 -20.49 -0.02 3.00
C ASP A 95 -21.61 -1.05 2.77
N ASP A 96 -22.36 -0.96 1.65
CA ASP A 96 -23.43 -1.89 1.30
C ASP A 96 -23.69 -1.87 -0.22
N ILE A 97 -23.19 -2.90 -0.91
CA ILE A 97 -23.31 -3.08 -2.36
C ILE A 97 -24.76 -3.11 -2.87
N ASN A 98 -25.75 -3.34 -2.00
CA ASN A 98 -27.16 -3.41 -2.37
C ASN A 98 -27.90 -2.08 -2.18
N LYS A 99 -27.19 -1.02 -1.73
CA LYS A 99 -27.79 0.29 -1.49
C LYS A 99 -27.02 1.39 -2.19
N PRO A 100 -27.69 2.45 -2.67
CA PRO A 100 -27.01 3.66 -3.07
C PRO A 100 -26.42 4.39 -1.85
N PRO A 101 -25.35 5.20 -2.05
CA PRO A 101 -24.65 5.44 -3.31
C PRO A 101 -23.77 4.25 -3.73
N SER A 102 -23.41 4.20 -5.02
CA SER A 102 -22.43 3.22 -5.52
C SER A 102 -21.06 3.41 -4.85
N ALA A 103 -20.23 2.36 -4.92
CA ALA A 103 -18.86 2.37 -4.43
C ALA A 103 -18.07 3.65 -4.80
N PHE A 104 -17.33 4.16 -3.81
CA PHE A 104 -16.38 5.23 -3.99
C PHE A 104 -15.01 4.65 -4.35
N VAL A 105 -14.41 5.14 -5.44
CA VAL A 105 -13.09 4.67 -5.90
C VAL A 105 -12.10 5.82 -5.85
N LEU A 106 -11.04 5.64 -5.07
CA LEU A 106 -9.90 6.54 -5.01
C LEU A 106 -8.70 5.91 -5.69
N THR A 107 -8.20 6.56 -6.73
CA THR A 107 -6.97 6.16 -7.41
C THR A 107 -5.90 7.23 -7.21
N SER A 108 -4.71 6.80 -6.79
CA SER A 108 -3.55 7.68 -6.66
C SER A 108 -2.31 6.99 -7.21
N ARG A 109 -1.32 7.78 -7.65
CA ARG A 109 -0.01 7.29 -8.08
C ARG A 109 1.06 8.17 -7.48
N VAL A 110 2.01 7.54 -6.79
CA VAL A 110 3.09 8.24 -6.07
C VAL A 110 4.45 7.76 -6.58
N THR A 111 5.39 8.69 -6.72
CA THR A 111 6.78 8.40 -7.09
C THR A 111 7.65 8.45 -5.84
N LEU A 112 8.51 7.45 -5.67
CA LEU A 112 9.44 7.37 -4.54
C LEU A 112 10.64 8.29 -4.79
N ARG A 113 10.98 9.17 -3.83
CA ARG A 113 12.01 10.20 -4.00
C ARG A 113 13.43 9.77 -3.58
N ASN A 114 13.57 8.83 -2.66
CA ASN A 114 14.87 8.42 -2.11
C ASN A 114 15.29 7.05 -2.64
N GLN A 115 15.90 7.00 -3.83
CA GLN A 115 16.39 5.77 -4.47
C GLN A 115 17.84 5.85 -4.96
N ASN A 116 18.67 6.70 -4.35
CA ASN A 116 20.11 6.78 -4.65
C ASN A 116 20.94 6.09 -3.57
#